data_AF-A0A0F9TS67-F1
#
_entry.id   AF-A0A0F9TS67-F1
#
_cell.length_a   1.000
_cell.length_b   1.000
_cell.length_c   1.000
_cell.angle_alpha   90.00
_cell.angle_beta   90.00
_cell.angle_gamma   90.00
#
_symmetry.space_group_name_H-M   'P 1'
#
loop_
_entity.id
_entity.type
_entity.pdbx_description
1 polymer ?
#
loop_
_entity_poly.entity_id
_entity_poly.type
_entity_poly.pdbx_seq_one_letter_code
_entity_poly.pdbx_strand_id
1 'polypeptide(L)' 'MAKVKCQECKKEIVGGAKIQEFDPVEPTSMHIFCSKTCRDKWASAAKA' A
#
# COMPACT_ATOMS: atom_id res chain seq x y z
N MET A 1 8.64 14.34 10.08
CA MET A 1 7.53 13.39 9.84
C MET A 1 7.90 12.54 8.64
N ALA A 2 7.87 11.21 8.75
CA ALA A 2 8.17 10.33 7.60
C ALA A 2 7.07 10.51 6.53
N LYS A 3 7.46 10.93 5.33
CA LYS A 3 6.54 11.08 4.19
C LYS A 3 6.14 9.71 3.70
N VAL A 4 4.95 9.25 4.06
CA VAL A 4 4.43 7.95 3.63
C VAL A 4 3.78 8.11 2.27
N LYS A 5 4.15 7.25 1.30
CA LYS A 5 3.56 7.24 -0.05
C LYS A 5 2.76 5.97 -0.26
N CYS A 6 1.67 6.08 -1.01
CA CYS A 6 0.91 4.93 -1.47
C CYS A 6 1.77 4.08 -2.42
N GLN A 7 1.83 2.78 -2.20
CA GLN A 7 2.61 1.86 -3.02
C GLN A 7 2.09 1.80 -4.46
N GLU A 8 0.77 1.85 -4.64
CA GLU A 8 0.11 1.77 -5.95
C GLU A 8 0.23 3.11 -6.72
N CYS A 9 -0.35 4.19 -6.20
CA CYS A 9 -0.46 5.45 -6.95
C CYS A 9 0.66 6.46 -6.66
N LYS A 10 1.63 6.12 -5.80
CA LYS A 10 2.77 6.94 -5.38
C LYS A 10 2.44 8.31 -4.77
N LYS A 11 1.16 8.63 -4.57
CA LYS A 11 0.69 9.85 -3.88
C LYS A 11 1.11 9.83 -2.41
N GLU A 12 1.48 11.00 -1.90
CA GLU A 12 1.76 11.20 -0.48
C GLU A 12 0.47 11.08 0.34
N ILE A 13 0.54 10.34 1.45
CA ILE A 13 -0.56 10.17 2.40
C ILE A 13 -0.35 11.21 3.51
N VAL A 14 -1.14 12.28 3.47
CA VAL A 14 -1.05 13.39 4.42
C VAL A 14 -2.23 13.34 5.39
N GLY A 15 -1.95 13.19 6.69
CA GLY A 15 -2.92 13.39 7.77
C GLY A 15 -4.10 12.39 7.85
N GLY A 16 -4.08 11.29 7.09
CA GLY A 16 -5.19 10.34 6.99
C GLY A 16 -4.88 8.92 7.49
N ALA A 17 -5.94 8.11 7.62
CA ALA A 17 -5.82 6.67 7.86
C ALA A 17 -5.13 6.00 6.67
N LYS A 18 -4.06 5.26 6.95
CA LYS A 18 -3.30 4.48 5.97
C LYS A 18 -3.64 3.01 6.10
N ILE A 19 -3.72 2.31 4.97
CA ILE A 19 -3.93 0.87 4.93
C ILE A 19 -2.56 0.22 4.81
N GLN A 20 -2.24 -0.72 5.70
CA GLN A 20 -0.98 -1.45 5.69
C GLN A 20 -1.28 -2.92 5.39
N GLU A 21 -0.60 -3.49 4.42
CA GLU A 21 -0.75 -4.89 4.05
C GLU A 21 0.63 -5.53 3.85
N PHE A 22 0.78 -6.78 4.27
CA PHE A 22 2.00 -7.54 4.08
C PHE A 22 2.08 -8.07 2.65
N ASP A 23 3.29 -8.11 2.11
CA ASP A 23 3.53 -8.74 0.83
C ASP A 23 3.29 -10.26 0.92
N PRO A 24 2.43 -10.84 0.06
CA PRO A 24 2.15 -12.28 0.09
C PRO A 24 3.35 -13.12 -0.40
N VAL A 25 4.28 -12.52 -1.15
CA VAL A 25 5.51 -13.16 -1.65
C VAL A 25 6.66 -12.95 -0.67
N GLU A 26 6.81 -11.73 -0.15
CA GLU A 26 7.84 -11.36 0.83
C GLU A 26 7.23 -10.98 2.19
N PRO A 27 6.97 -11.93 3.10
CA PRO A 27 6.21 -11.68 4.34
C PRO A 27 6.85 -10.68 5.31
N THR A 28 8.12 -10.33 5.11
CA THR A 28 8.82 -9.27 5.86
C THR A 28 8.61 -7.87 5.29
N SER A 29 8.04 -7.75 4.09
CA SER A 29 7.79 -6.51 3.39
C SER A 29 6.36 -6.04 3.66
N MET A 30 6.21 -4.75 3.98
CA MET A 30 4.91 -4.13 4.26
C MET A 30 4.66 -2.96 3.30
N HIS A 31 3.53 -3.02 2.60
CA HIS A 31 3.10 -1.99 1.67
C HIS A 31 2.04 -1.11 2.28
N ILE A 32 2.08 0.18 1.93
CA ILE A 32 1.13 1.17 2.45
C ILE A 32 0.28 1.73 1.31
N PHE A 33 -1.03 1.83 1.53
CA PHE A 33 -2.01 2.28 0.55
C PHE A 33 -2.84 3.44 1.08
N CYS A 34 -3.19 4.37 0.18
CA CYS A 34 -4.04 5.51 0.49
C CYS A 34 -5.55 5.17 0.47
N SER A 35 -5.93 4.04 -0.14
CA SER A 35 -7.33 3.62 -0.24
C SER A 35 -7.45 2.13 -0.50
N LYS A 36 -8.61 1.54 -0.16
CA LYS A 36 -8.90 0.11 -0.39
C LYS A 36 -8.77 -0.26 -1.86
N THR A 37 -9.21 0.63 -2.77
CA THR A 37 -9.07 0.43 -4.22
C THR A 37 -7.60 0.29 -4.65
N CYS A 38 -6.68 1.06 -4.07
CA CYS A 38 -5.25 0.95 -4.37
C CYS A 38 -4.66 -0.35 -3.83
N ARG A 39 -5.08 -0.76 -2.62
CA ARG A 39 -4.69 -2.05 -2.05
C ARG A 39 -5.16 -3.20 -2.94
N ASP A 40 -6.45 -3.22 -3.30
CA ASP A 40 -7.06 -4.32 -4.07
C ASP A 40 -6.47 -4.44 -5.49
N LYS A 41 -6.12 -3.32 -6.14
CA LYS A 41 -5.38 -3.33 -7.42
C LYS A 41 -4.02 -3.97 -7.27
N TRP A 42 -3.24 -3.54 -6.28
CA TRP A 42 -1.92 -4.09 -6.01
C TRP A 42 -2.00 -5.58 -5.65
N ALA A 43 -2.94 -5.95 -4.77
CA ALA A 43 -3.13 -7.34 -4.35
C ALA A 43 -3.60 -8.24 -5.50
N SER A 44 -4.35 -7.71 -6.47
CA SER A 44 -4.72 -8.42 -7.69
C SER A 44 -3.52 -8.63 -8.62
N ALA A 45 -2.64 -7.62 -8.72
CA ALA A 45 -1.40 -7.72 -9.51
C ALA A 45 -0.37 -8.66 -8.86
N ALA A 46 -0.29 -8.70 -7.52
CA ALA A 46 0.63 -9.56 -6.77
C ALA A 46 0.20 -11.04 -6.74
N LYS A 47 -1.05 -11.34 -7.12
CA LYS A 47 -1.61 -12.70 -7.20
C LYS A 47 -1.63 -13.27 -8.63
N ALA A 48 -1.24 -12.48 -9.64
CA ALA A 48 -1.24 -12.87 -11.05
C ALA A 48 0.07 -13.54 -11.46
#